data_AF-A0A9W4RIH1-F1
#
_entry.id   AF-A0A9W4RIH1-F1
#
_cell.length_a   1.000
_cell.length_b   1.000
_cell.length_c   1.000
_cell.angle_alpha   90.00
_cell.angle_beta   90.00
_cell.angle_gamma   90.00
#
_symmetry.space_group_name_H-M   'P 1'
#
loop_
_entity.id
_entity.type
_entity.pdbx_description
1 polymer ?
#
loop_
_entity_poly.entity_id
_entity_poly.type
_entity_poly.pdbx_seq_one_letter_code
_entity_poly.pdbx_strand_id
1 'polypeptide(L)'
;MRASPNIIITGTPGVGKTTHCEELARRSGLTHLSVNQVVKDRECHEGWDDEFQSWIVDEDKLLDAIEAEVANGGCIIDWHACDLFPKSWIDLVVVLRVDSTTLYDRLTARIHFGVGDGDNNGLRLTGLRHRKYPEAKLQDNLDSEIMEVLLQEARDAFDEEIVVELTSNTSDEMETNVSRVEEWLKSISLISVGLDLDNVDEPASFTLSWRLLASSTAPFSSPQVSSKSRLYRTHTVLTMATPPVVNFITGNANKLREVKAILEPAIVVQSQAIDLDEVQGTVEEVTIAKCRKAADTVQGPVLVEDTCLCFKALNDLPGPYIKWFMQSIGHQGLNNLLAAYSDKSADAVCTFAYSPGPGHEPVLFQGRTRGKIVPPRGPTDFGWDAIFEYDGQTYAEMDKTAKNRISHRGLALKKLQEWFAQKAD
;
A
#
# COMPACT_ATOMS: atom_id res chain seq x y z
N MET A 1 -9.07 24.46 -16.22
CA MET A 1 -8.32 24.14 -15.00
C MET A 1 -8.72 25.16 -13.95
N ARG A 2 -9.01 24.75 -12.72
CA ARG A 2 -9.42 25.65 -11.63
C ARG A 2 -8.26 26.60 -11.29
N ALA A 3 -8.55 27.81 -10.80
CA ALA A 3 -7.52 28.83 -10.56
C ALA A 3 -6.70 28.56 -9.29
N SER A 4 -7.30 27.87 -8.33
CA SER A 4 -6.69 27.44 -7.07
C SER A 4 -7.09 26.00 -6.79
N PRO A 5 -6.23 25.22 -6.11
CA PRO A 5 -6.53 23.82 -5.82
C PRO A 5 -7.63 23.69 -4.77
N ASN A 6 -8.38 22.59 -4.85
CA ASN A 6 -9.24 22.10 -3.80
C ASN A 6 -8.58 20.92 -3.13
N ILE A 7 -8.59 20.91 -1.81
CA ILE A 7 -8.01 19.84 -1.04
C ILE A 7 -9.01 19.30 -0.02
N ILE A 8 -8.89 18.01 0.28
CA ILE A 8 -9.63 17.37 1.37
C ILE A 8 -8.65 17.14 2.52
N ILE A 9 -9.06 17.48 3.74
CA ILE A 9 -8.40 16.99 4.95
C ILE A 9 -9.37 16.02 5.62
N THR A 10 -9.02 14.73 5.62
CA THR A 10 -9.83 13.64 6.15
C THR A 10 -9.09 12.84 7.24
N GLY A 11 -9.78 11.88 7.86
CA GLY A 11 -9.32 11.02 8.94
C GLY A 11 -10.39 10.83 10.01
N THR A 12 -10.12 9.94 10.96
CA THR A 12 -11.06 9.61 12.04
C THR A 12 -11.38 10.84 12.90
N PRO A 13 -12.60 10.99 13.46
CA PRO A 13 -12.86 11.97 14.52
C PRO A 13 -11.77 11.95 15.61
N GLY A 14 -11.21 13.11 15.97
CA GLY A 14 -10.14 13.23 16.98
C GLY A 14 -8.70 13.32 16.45
N VAL A 15 -8.46 13.06 15.16
CA VAL A 15 -7.11 13.16 14.57
C VAL A 15 -6.59 14.60 14.37
N GLY A 16 -7.47 15.60 14.50
CA GLY A 16 -7.09 17.02 14.44
C GLY A 16 -7.45 17.74 13.13
N LYS A 17 -8.31 17.18 12.28
CA LYS A 17 -8.72 17.76 10.98
C LYS A 17 -9.03 19.26 11.03
N THR A 18 -10.00 19.66 11.85
CA THR A 18 -10.45 21.04 11.96
C THR A 18 -9.32 22.00 12.30
N THR A 19 -8.44 21.62 13.24
CA THR A 19 -7.27 22.44 13.59
C THR A 19 -6.27 22.58 12.43
N HIS A 20 -6.05 21.53 11.63
CA HIS A 20 -5.21 21.64 10.43
C HIS A 20 -5.87 22.53 9.38
N CYS A 21 -7.19 22.39 9.18
CA CYS A 21 -7.92 23.17 8.18
C CYS A 21 -7.93 24.65 8.50
N GLU A 22 -8.19 25.02 9.76
CA GLU A 22 -8.20 26.41 10.22
C GLU A 22 -6.83 27.06 10.04
N GLU A 23 -5.76 26.38 10.45
CA GLU A 23 -4.41 26.92 10.35
C GLU A 23 -3.93 26.99 8.89
N LEU A 24 -4.27 25.98 8.07
CA LEU A 24 -3.94 25.98 6.66
C LEU A 24 -4.71 27.06 5.90
N ALA A 25 -6.00 27.27 6.19
CA ALA A 25 -6.78 28.37 5.63
C ALA A 25 -6.16 29.73 5.96
N ARG A 26 -5.72 29.92 7.21
CA ARG A 26 -5.05 31.13 7.68
C ARG A 26 -3.74 31.43 6.93
N ARG A 27 -2.97 30.39 6.56
CA ARG A 27 -1.67 30.53 5.88
C ARG A 27 -1.78 30.64 4.37
N SER A 28 -2.65 29.82 3.78
CA SER A 28 -2.75 29.66 2.32
C SER A 28 -3.76 30.60 1.66
N GLY A 29 -4.71 31.13 2.44
CA GLY A 29 -5.82 31.93 1.92
C GLY A 29 -6.94 31.09 1.25
N LEU A 30 -6.84 29.75 1.28
CA LEU A 30 -7.92 28.87 0.87
C LEU A 30 -9.10 28.98 1.85
N THR A 31 -10.32 28.71 1.36
CA THR A 31 -11.55 28.76 2.15
C THR A 31 -11.77 27.42 2.86
N HIS A 32 -11.83 27.43 4.19
CA HIS A 32 -12.21 26.25 4.97
C HIS A 32 -13.70 25.99 4.86
N LEU A 33 -14.05 24.82 4.30
CA LEU A 33 -15.40 24.32 4.14
C LEU A 33 -15.60 23.14 5.10
N SER A 34 -16.16 23.41 6.28
CA SER A 34 -16.52 22.36 7.24
C SER A 34 -17.83 21.70 6.81
N VAL A 35 -17.77 20.43 6.39
CA VAL A 35 -18.98 19.71 5.92
C VAL A 35 -20.01 19.58 7.04
N ASN A 36 -19.56 19.37 8.28
CA ASN A 36 -20.45 19.33 9.45
C ASN A 36 -21.25 20.64 9.64
N GLN A 37 -20.65 21.78 9.28
CA GLN A 37 -21.32 23.08 9.36
C GLN A 37 -22.25 23.30 8.17
N VAL A 38 -21.80 22.93 6.96
CA VAL A 38 -22.62 22.98 5.73
C VAL A 38 -23.89 22.15 5.89
N VAL A 39 -23.79 20.92 6.38
CA VAL A 39 -24.92 20.02 6.60
C VAL A 39 -25.96 20.64 7.53
N LYS A 40 -25.52 21.33 8.60
CA LYS A 40 -26.41 22.02 9.54
C LYS A 40 -27.04 23.27 8.94
N ASP A 41 -26.24 24.13 8.33
CA ASP A 41 -26.67 25.45 7.87
C ASP A 41 -27.51 25.40 6.59
N ARG A 42 -27.24 24.42 5.73
CA ARG A 42 -27.92 24.23 4.44
C ARG A 42 -28.93 23.08 4.46
N GLU A 43 -29.17 22.49 5.63
CA GLU A 43 -30.13 21.40 5.87
C GLU A 43 -29.92 20.18 4.95
N CYS A 44 -28.66 19.82 4.68
CA CYS A 44 -28.26 18.68 3.85
C CYS A 44 -28.30 17.35 4.63
N HIS A 45 -29.39 17.07 5.34
CA HIS A 45 -29.56 15.86 6.15
C HIS A 45 -30.99 15.32 6.09
N GLU A 46 -31.15 14.00 6.25
CA GLU A 46 -32.46 13.33 6.27
C GLU A 46 -33.02 13.10 7.67
N GLY A 47 -32.19 13.27 8.70
CA GLY A 47 -32.58 13.05 10.08
C GLY A 47 -31.41 13.04 11.04
N TRP A 48 -31.72 12.88 12.32
CA TRP A 48 -30.73 12.75 13.38
C TRP A 48 -30.67 11.31 13.88
N ASP A 49 -29.46 10.77 13.98
CA ASP A 49 -29.19 9.46 14.56
C ASP A 49 -28.88 9.62 16.06
N ASP A 50 -29.79 9.14 16.91
CA ASP A 50 -29.62 9.20 18.37
C ASP A 50 -28.59 8.19 18.91
N GLU A 51 -28.28 7.12 18.18
CA GLU A 51 -27.28 6.13 18.59
C GLU A 51 -25.87 6.67 18.33
N PHE A 52 -25.64 7.17 17.13
CA PHE A 52 -24.36 7.74 16.71
C PHE A 52 -24.19 9.21 17.10
N GLN A 53 -25.25 9.87 17.58
CA GLN A 53 -25.27 11.29 17.95
C GLN A 53 -24.73 12.17 16.81
N SER A 54 -25.26 11.96 15.60
CA SER A 54 -24.84 12.62 14.37
C SER A 54 -26.01 12.82 13.40
N TRP A 55 -25.86 13.76 12.47
CA TRP A 55 -26.79 13.90 11.36
C TRP A 55 -26.59 12.77 10.35
N ILE A 56 -27.69 12.24 9.83
CA ILE A 56 -27.71 11.35 8.67
C ILE A 56 -27.63 12.27 7.45
N VAL A 57 -26.44 12.35 6.85
CA VAL A 57 -26.15 13.27 5.75
C VAL A 57 -26.86 12.80 4.48
N ASP A 58 -27.51 13.75 3.80
CA ASP A 58 -28.04 13.55 2.45
C ASP A 58 -26.94 13.95 1.47
N GLU A 59 -26.25 12.96 0.90
CA GLU A 59 -25.06 13.16 0.07
C GLU A 59 -25.36 13.96 -1.20
N ASP A 60 -26.49 13.68 -1.86
CA ASP A 60 -26.91 14.39 -3.08
C ASP A 60 -27.16 15.87 -2.77
N LYS A 61 -27.92 16.17 -1.71
CA LYS A 61 -28.15 17.57 -1.28
C LYS A 61 -26.85 18.26 -0.86
N LEU A 62 -25.94 17.54 -0.23
CA LEU A 62 -24.65 18.10 0.18
C LEU A 62 -23.82 18.49 -1.05
N LEU A 63 -23.70 17.59 -2.03
CA LEU A 63 -22.96 17.85 -3.27
C LEU A 63 -23.54 19.03 -4.04
N ASP A 64 -24.87 19.06 -4.23
CA ASP A 64 -25.58 20.17 -4.87
C ASP A 64 -25.34 21.50 -4.13
N ALA A 65 -25.35 21.47 -2.80
CA ALA A 65 -25.19 22.66 -1.99
C ALA A 65 -23.79 23.28 -2.09
N ILE A 66 -22.74 22.48 -2.31
CA ILE A 66 -21.34 22.96 -2.33
C ILE A 66 -20.75 23.08 -3.72
N GLU A 67 -21.38 22.52 -4.76
CA GLU A 67 -20.85 22.44 -6.13
C GLU A 67 -20.34 23.80 -6.63
N ALA A 68 -21.14 24.86 -6.46
CA ALA A 68 -20.79 26.19 -6.95
C ALA A 68 -19.53 26.77 -6.26
N GLU A 69 -19.32 26.47 -4.98
CA GLU A 69 -18.16 26.92 -4.22
C GLU A 69 -16.91 26.14 -4.64
N VAL A 70 -17.02 24.81 -4.69
CA VAL A 70 -15.91 23.90 -5.03
C VAL A 70 -15.51 24.04 -6.51
N ALA A 71 -16.45 24.29 -7.42
CA ALA A 71 -16.16 24.46 -8.85
C ALA A 71 -15.22 25.65 -9.13
N ASN A 72 -15.21 26.68 -8.28
CA ASN A 72 -14.31 27.84 -8.42
C ASN A 72 -12.86 27.52 -8.02
N GLY A 73 -12.63 26.45 -7.24
CA GLY A 73 -11.33 26.13 -6.67
C GLY A 73 -11.03 26.89 -5.38
N GLY A 74 -9.97 26.49 -4.67
CA GLY A 74 -9.49 27.19 -3.47
C GLY A 74 -10.18 26.77 -2.17
N CYS A 75 -10.73 25.57 -2.09
CA CYS A 75 -11.41 25.05 -0.89
C CYS A 75 -10.52 24.06 -0.10
N ILE A 76 -10.62 24.10 1.22
CA ILE A 76 -10.16 23.05 2.14
C ILE A 76 -11.40 22.38 2.72
N ILE A 77 -11.70 21.17 2.26
CA ILE A 77 -12.88 20.41 2.66
C ILE A 77 -12.53 19.58 3.90
N ASP A 78 -13.19 19.88 5.03
CA ASP A 78 -13.00 19.21 6.32
C ASP A 78 -14.16 18.22 6.56
N TRP A 79 -13.89 16.93 6.38
CA TRP A 79 -14.82 15.87 6.71
C TRP A 79 -14.13 14.54 7.01
N HIS A 80 -14.90 13.52 7.38
CA HIS A 80 -14.40 12.16 7.57
C HIS A 80 -14.62 11.32 6.30
N ALA A 81 -15.83 11.28 5.73
CA ALA A 81 -16.01 10.64 4.44
C ALA A 81 -15.46 11.52 3.32
N CYS A 82 -14.67 10.95 2.41
CA CYS A 82 -14.12 11.69 1.25
C CYS A 82 -14.51 11.08 -0.10
N ASP A 83 -15.04 9.86 -0.09
CA ASP A 83 -15.37 9.02 -1.23
C ASP A 83 -16.56 9.52 -2.06
N LEU A 84 -17.47 10.28 -1.45
CA LEU A 84 -18.58 10.90 -2.17
C LEU A 84 -18.16 12.06 -3.11
N PHE A 85 -16.99 12.66 -2.91
CA PHE A 85 -16.62 13.85 -3.68
C PHE A 85 -16.10 13.44 -5.06
N PRO A 86 -16.62 14.03 -6.16
CA PRO A 86 -16.15 13.69 -7.50
C PRO A 86 -14.65 13.91 -7.66
N LYS A 87 -13.91 12.92 -8.20
CA LYS A 87 -12.46 13.04 -8.47
C LYS A 87 -12.07 14.34 -9.17
N SER A 88 -12.89 14.80 -10.11
CA SER A 88 -12.66 16.05 -10.86
C SER A 88 -12.64 17.33 -10.01
N TRP A 89 -13.16 17.28 -8.79
CA TRP A 89 -13.23 18.42 -7.88
C TRP A 89 -11.97 18.58 -7.04
N ILE A 90 -11.15 17.53 -6.86
CA ILE A 90 -10.13 17.46 -5.82
C ILE A 90 -8.75 17.31 -6.43
N ASP A 91 -7.76 18.05 -5.91
CA ASP A 91 -6.38 18.02 -6.38
C ASP A 91 -5.40 17.41 -5.36
N LEU A 92 -5.80 17.32 -4.09
CA LEU A 92 -5.03 16.70 -3.01
C LEU A 92 -5.97 16.19 -1.90
N VAL A 93 -5.71 15.00 -1.39
CA VAL A 93 -6.40 14.41 -0.24
C VAL A 93 -5.37 14.14 0.83
N VAL A 94 -5.50 14.78 1.98
CA VAL A 94 -4.64 14.56 3.14
C VAL A 94 -5.42 13.76 4.17
N VAL A 95 -4.96 12.55 4.45
CA VAL A 95 -5.49 11.67 5.49
C VAL A 95 -4.64 11.84 6.74
N LEU A 96 -5.22 12.43 7.78
CA LEU A 96 -4.58 12.57 9.07
C LEU A 96 -4.74 11.29 9.90
N ARG A 97 -3.65 10.82 10.47
CA ARG A 97 -3.57 9.62 11.30
C ARG A 97 -3.00 9.92 12.68
N VAL A 98 -3.42 9.17 13.68
CA VAL A 98 -2.96 9.32 15.07
C VAL A 98 -2.79 7.96 15.72
N ASP A 99 -1.78 7.80 16.56
CA ASP A 99 -1.61 6.58 17.32
C ASP A 99 -2.80 6.33 18.27
N SER A 100 -3.16 5.07 18.45
CA SER A 100 -4.35 4.68 19.23
C SER A 100 -4.38 5.24 20.65
N THR A 101 -3.23 5.44 21.30
CA THR A 101 -3.18 5.98 22.67
C THR A 101 -3.50 7.46 22.67
N THR A 102 -2.85 8.22 21.79
CA THR A 102 -3.13 9.66 21.63
C THR A 102 -4.58 9.89 21.18
N LEU A 103 -5.11 9.06 20.28
CA LEU A 103 -6.50 9.18 19.84
C LEU A 103 -7.47 8.91 20.99
N TYR A 104 -7.23 7.85 21.78
CA TYR A 104 -8.03 7.53 22.97
C TYR A 104 -8.06 8.72 23.93
N ASP A 105 -6.92 9.32 24.23
CA ASP A 105 -6.82 10.46 25.14
C ASP A 105 -7.57 11.68 24.61
N ARG A 106 -7.44 11.99 23.32
CA ARG A 106 -8.14 13.11 22.66
C ARG A 106 -9.65 12.91 22.66
N LEU A 107 -10.12 11.73 22.29
CA LEU A 107 -11.54 11.40 22.29
C LEU A 107 -12.09 11.45 23.72
N THR A 108 -11.39 10.84 24.68
CA THR A 108 -11.75 10.85 26.11
C THR A 108 -11.83 12.27 26.67
N ALA A 109 -10.90 13.15 26.31
CA ALA A 109 -10.94 14.56 26.72
C ALA A 109 -12.20 15.26 26.17
N ARG A 110 -12.61 14.99 24.92
CA ARG A 110 -13.87 15.53 24.37
C ARG A 110 -15.09 15.09 25.18
N ILE A 111 -15.12 13.86 25.69
CA ILE A 111 -16.20 13.34 26.56
C ILE A 111 -16.30 14.13 27.87
N HIS A 112 -15.16 14.38 28.50
CA HIS A 112 -15.11 14.98 29.84
C HIS A 112 -15.31 16.49 29.82
N PHE A 113 -14.86 17.15 28.75
CA PHE A 113 -14.88 18.62 28.64
C PHE A 113 -15.95 19.17 27.68
N GLY A 114 -16.75 18.32 27.03
CA GLY A 114 -17.95 18.73 26.28
C GLY A 114 -17.66 19.50 24.98
N VAL A 115 -16.53 19.24 24.34
CA VAL A 115 -16.15 19.89 23.07
C VAL A 115 -16.80 19.12 21.91
N GLY A 116 -17.87 19.68 21.33
CA GLY A 116 -18.54 19.11 20.17
C GLY A 116 -17.76 19.33 18.88
N ASP A 117 -18.01 18.50 17.86
CA ASP A 117 -17.51 18.73 16.50
C ASP A 117 -18.18 20.01 15.93
N GLY A 118 -17.44 21.13 15.96
CA GLY A 118 -17.77 22.38 15.26
C GLY A 118 -18.05 23.63 16.10
N ASP A 119 -18.04 23.60 17.44
CA ASP A 119 -18.32 24.82 18.22
C ASP A 119 -17.04 25.53 18.69
N ASN A 120 -16.56 26.48 17.88
CA ASN A 120 -15.53 27.46 18.23
C ASN A 120 -16.04 28.60 19.13
N ASN A 121 -17.01 28.32 20.01
CA ASN A 121 -17.47 29.33 20.97
C ASN A 121 -16.84 29.07 22.33
N GLY A 122 -15.81 29.86 22.62
CA GLY A 122 -14.87 29.67 23.71
C GLY A 122 -15.50 29.31 25.05
N LEU A 123 -14.79 28.41 25.75
CA LEU A 123 -14.85 28.08 27.18
C LEU A 123 -15.97 28.75 27.98
N ARG A 124 -17.23 28.39 27.69
CA ARG A 124 -18.34 28.63 28.60
C ARG A 124 -18.53 27.37 29.41
N LEU A 125 -17.97 27.39 30.63
CA LEU A 125 -18.35 26.52 31.74
C LEU A 125 -19.82 26.79 32.11
N THR A 126 -20.74 26.42 31.23
CA THR A 126 -22.18 26.52 31.48
C THR A 126 -22.73 25.11 31.64
N GLY A 127 -22.84 24.70 32.90
CA GLY A 127 -23.80 23.71 33.38
C GLY A 127 -23.62 22.29 32.85
N LEU A 128 -23.03 21.44 33.69
CA LEU A 128 -23.14 19.97 33.73
C LEU A 128 -24.40 19.42 33.04
N ARG A 129 -24.35 19.28 31.73
CA ARG A 129 -25.08 18.28 30.97
C ARG A 129 -24.00 17.38 30.41
N HIS A 130 -23.71 16.29 31.12
CA HIS A 130 -22.83 15.25 30.61
C HIS A 130 -23.38 14.78 29.26
N ARG A 131 -22.81 15.25 28.15
CA ARG A 131 -22.88 14.53 26.89
C ARG A 131 -22.05 13.27 27.12
N LYS A 132 -22.74 12.20 27.49
CA LYS A 132 -22.17 10.87 27.60
C LYS A 132 -21.82 10.47 26.17
N TYR A 133 -20.60 10.76 25.72
CA TYR A 133 -20.08 10.18 24.49
C TYR A 133 -20.15 8.67 24.69
N PRO A 134 -20.94 7.93 23.90
CA PRO A 134 -21.12 6.51 24.15
C PRO A 134 -19.77 5.80 24.09
N GLU A 135 -19.50 4.91 25.05
CA GLU A 135 -18.28 4.08 25.05
C GLU A 135 -18.14 3.30 23.74
N ALA A 136 -19.29 2.88 23.17
CA ALA A 136 -19.37 2.30 21.84
C ALA A 136 -18.83 3.23 20.73
N LYS A 137 -19.16 4.53 20.77
CA LYS A 137 -18.67 5.51 19.78
C LYS A 137 -17.18 5.78 19.92
N LEU A 138 -16.65 5.76 21.15
CA LEU A 138 -15.21 5.86 21.37
C LEU A 138 -14.49 4.63 20.79
N GLN A 139 -14.99 3.42 21.10
CA GLN A 139 -14.44 2.19 20.58
C GLN A 139 -14.50 2.13 19.05
N ASP A 140 -15.62 2.52 18.45
CA ASP A 140 -15.83 2.52 17.00
C ASP A 140 -14.84 3.44 16.26
N ASN A 141 -14.60 4.65 16.79
CA ASN A 141 -13.58 5.53 16.22
C ASN A 141 -12.16 4.97 16.39
N LEU A 142 -11.85 4.34 17.53
CA LEU A 142 -10.54 3.71 17.72
C LEU A 142 -10.34 2.53 16.76
N ASP A 143 -11.35 1.69 16.60
CA ASP A 143 -11.32 0.56 15.67
C ASP A 143 -11.19 1.07 14.23
N SER A 144 -11.94 2.11 13.85
CA SER A 144 -11.82 2.78 12.55
C SER A 144 -10.41 3.31 12.28
N GLU A 145 -9.76 3.93 13.27
CA GLU A 145 -8.39 4.43 13.14
C GLU A 145 -7.36 3.28 13.05
N ILE A 146 -7.52 2.24 13.87
CA ILE A 146 -6.64 1.07 13.89
C ILE A 146 -6.74 0.28 12.58
N MET A 147 -7.94 0.18 12.02
CA MET A 147 -8.22 -0.51 10.76
C MET A 147 -7.99 0.38 9.53
N GLU A 148 -7.54 1.62 9.74
CA GLU A 148 -7.19 2.58 8.69
C GLU A 148 -8.33 2.85 7.70
N VAL A 149 -9.58 2.77 8.15
CA VAL A 149 -10.78 2.82 7.29
C VAL A 149 -10.75 4.04 6.37
N LEU A 150 -10.47 5.22 6.95
CA LEU A 150 -10.48 6.51 6.26
C LEU A 150 -9.31 6.66 5.27
N LEU A 151 -8.19 5.98 5.54
CA LEU A 151 -7.06 5.94 4.62
C LEU A 151 -7.37 5.05 3.42
N GLN A 152 -8.01 3.91 3.66
CA GLN A 152 -8.42 3.00 2.60
C GLN A 152 -9.52 3.64 1.73
N GLU A 153 -10.52 4.28 2.34
CA GLU A 153 -11.56 5.03 1.61
C GLU A 153 -10.95 6.10 0.69
N ALA A 154 -9.97 6.87 1.18
CA ALA A 154 -9.29 7.86 0.36
C ALA A 154 -8.52 7.24 -0.82
N ARG A 155 -7.82 6.12 -0.59
CA ARG A 155 -7.06 5.39 -1.64
C ARG A 155 -7.97 4.71 -2.67
N ASP A 156 -9.15 4.27 -2.24
CA ASP A 156 -10.14 3.66 -3.14
C ASP A 156 -10.84 4.74 -3.99
N ALA A 157 -11.09 5.91 -3.40
CA ALA A 157 -11.83 7.00 -4.02
C ALA A 157 -10.99 7.92 -4.92
N PHE A 158 -9.69 8.05 -4.67
CA PHE A 158 -8.79 8.98 -5.37
C PHE A 158 -7.54 8.30 -5.89
N ASP A 159 -6.85 8.95 -6.83
CA ASP A 159 -5.61 8.41 -7.38
C ASP A 159 -4.49 8.51 -6.32
N GLU A 160 -3.70 7.44 -6.16
CA GLU A 160 -2.72 7.31 -5.06
C GLU A 160 -1.75 8.51 -4.96
N GLU A 161 -1.39 9.11 -6.09
CA GLU A 161 -0.46 10.24 -6.18
C GLU A 161 -0.97 11.51 -5.51
N ILE A 162 -2.29 11.66 -5.38
CA ILE A 162 -2.92 12.80 -4.71
C ILE A 162 -3.38 12.45 -3.29
N VAL A 163 -3.20 11.21 -2.82
CA VAL A 163 -3.55 10.78 -1.47
C VAL A 163 -2.31 10.75 -0.59
N VAL A 164 -2.32 11.56 0.46
CA VAL A 164 -1.21 11.70 1.38
C VAL A 164 -1.65 11.36 2.79
N GLU A 165 -0.94 10.41 3.39
CA GLU A 165 -1.04 10.12 4.81
C GLU A 165 -0.07 11.00 5.63
N LEU A 166 -0.57 11.65 6.68
CA LEU A 166 0.23 12.43 7.63
C LEU A 166 -0.12 12.07 9.08
N THR A 167 0.89 11.81 9.89
CA THR A 167 0.73 11.57 11.33
C THR A 167 0.58 12.87 12.11
N SER A 168 -0.33 12.92 13.08
CA SER A 168 -0.62 14.12 13.89
C SER A 168 -0.81 13.81 15.38
N ASN A 169 0.18 13.17 16.01
CA ASN A 169 0.18 12.87 17.43
C ASN A 169 0.48 14.11 18.28
N THR A 170 1.33 15.01 17.77
CA THR A 170 1.81 16.19 18.52
C THR A 170 1.51 17.51 17.81
N SER A 171 1.59 18.63 18.54
CA SER A 171 1.49 19.98 17.97
C SER A 171 2.62 20.29 16.98
N ASP A 172 3.81 19.74 17.20
CA ASP A 172 4.97 19.96 16.34
C ASP A 172 4.80 19.24 14.99
N GLU A 173 4.23 18.03 15.02
CA GLU A 173 3.81 17.31 13.82
C GLU A 173 2.70 18.06 13.08
N MET A 174 1.72 18.62 13.80
CA MET A 174 0.67 19.44 13.19
C MET A 174 1.24 20.66 12.44
N GLU A 175 2.16 21.39 13.06
CA GLU A 175 2.85 22.54 12.45
C GLU A 175 3.66 22.13 11.21
N THR A 176 4.36 21.00 11.30
CA THR A 176 5.13 20.41 10.18
C THR A 176 4.21 19.99 9.04
N ASN A 177 3.08 19.35 9.34
CA ASN A 177 2.08 18.92 8.37
C ASN A 177 1.49 20.11 7.62
N VAL A 178 1.10 21.18 8.31
CA VAL A 178 0.59 22.40 7.66
C VAL A 178 1.62 22.98 6.72
N SER A 179 2.88 23.08 7.15
CA SER A 179 3.97 23.60 6.32
C SER A 179 4.18 22.75 5.06
N ARG A 180 4.14 21.42 5.20
CA ARG A 180 4.26 20.47 4.09
C ARG A 180 3.11 20.60 3.09
N VAL A 181 1.87 20.72 3.58
CA VAL A 181 0.70 20.91 2.70
C VAL A 181 0.77 22.27 2.00
N GLU A 182 1.23 23.33 2.67
CA GLU A 182 1.44 24.64 2.06
C GLU A 182 2.44 24.60 0.90
N GLU A 183 3.54 23.85 1.06
CA GLU A 183 4.52 23.63 -0.01
C GLU A 183 3.91 22.92 -1.22
N TRP A 184 3.06 21.91 -0.99
CA TRP A 184 2.32 21.27 -2.08
C TRP A 184 1.36 22.21 -2.79
N LEU A 185 0.59 22.99 -2.05
CA LEU A 185 -0.32 23.99 -2.63
C LEU A 185 0.43 24.97 -3.54
N LYS A 186 1.64 25.39 -3.13
CA LYS A 186 2.53 26.24 -3.96
C LYS A 186 2.97 25.50 -5.23
N SER A 187 3.39 24.24 -5.12
CA SER A 187 3.82 23.44 -6.27
C SER A 187 2.70 23.23 -7.30
N ILE A 188 1.48 22.91 -6.84
CA ILE A 188 0.30 22.72 -7.69
C ILE A 188 -0.08 24.02 -8.40
N SER A 189 0.00 25.14 -7.65
CA SER A 189 -0.28 26.47 -8.20
C SER A 189 0.71 26.82 -9.30
N LEU A 190 2.02 26.60 -9.11
CA LEU A 190 3.07 26.87 -10.11
C LEU A 190 2.87 26.08 -11.41
N ILE A 191 2.51 24.80 -11.31
CA ILE A 191 2.20 23.94 -12.45
C ILE A 191 0.99 24.50 -13.24
N SER A 192 -0.02 25.01 -12.53
CA SER A 192 -1.24 25.55 -13.14
C SER A 192 -1.01 26.87 -13.90
N VAL A 193 0.05 27.63 -13.59
CA VAL A 193 0.41 28.89 -14.29
C VAL A 193 1.45 28.70 -15.41
N GLY A 194 1.94 27.48 -15.64
CA GLY A 194 2.87 27.17 -16.74
C GLY A 194 4.26 27.82 -16.61
N LEU A 195 4.73 28.07 -15.39
CA LEU A 195 6.10 28.54 -15.14
C LEU A 195 7.05 27.32 -15.06
N ASP A 196 8.03 27.27 -15.97
CA ASP A 196 9.10 26.26 -15.99
C ASP A 196 9.82 26.21 -14.63
N LEU A 197 9.85 25.01 -14.03
CA LEU A 197 10.48 24.73 -12.73
C LEU A 197 12.02 24.56 -12.82
N ASP A 198 12.66 25.02 -13.88
CA ASP A 198 14.11 24.86 -14.11
C ASP A 198 14.99 25.78 -13.22
N ASN A 199 14.45 26.44 -12.19
CA ASN A 199 15.20 27.44 -11.41
C ASN A 199 14.82 27.56 -9.91
N VAL A 200 14.28 26.51 -9.30
CA VAL A 200 14.12 26.45 -7.84
C VAL A 200 15.18 25.51 -7.28
N ASP A 201 16.07 26.01 -6.42
CA ASP A 201 17.08 25.20 -5.73
C ASP A 201 16.42 24.01 -5.01
N GLU A 202 16.80 22.79 -5.38
CA GLU A 202 16.27 21.54 -4.82
C GLU A 202 16.64 21.39 -3.33
N PRO A 203 15.66 21.17 -2.42
CA PRO A 203 15.94 20.47 -1.18
C PRO A 203 16.06 18.97 -1.49
N ALA A 204 17.16 18.36 -1.06
CA ALA A 204 17.51 16.97 -1.31
C ALA A 204 16.51 15.98 -0.68
N SER A 205 15.36 15.73 -1.32
CA SER A 205 14.51 14.55 -1.06
C SER A 205 13.28 14.41 -1.98
N PHE A 206 13.34 14.70 -3.29
CA PHE A 206 12.23 14.33 -4.19
C PHE A 206 12.71 13.93 -5.58
N THR A 207 12.36 12.71 -6.02
CA THR A 207 12.48 12.29 -7.42
C THR A 207 11.15 11.72 -7.89
N LEU A 208 10.34 12.54 -8.55
CA LEU A 208 9.19 12.13 -9.35
C LEU A 208 9.28 12.86 -10.71
N SER A 209 9.57 12.11 -11.77
CA SER A 209 9.75 12.64 -13.12
C SER A 209 8.42 12.63 -13.87
N TRP A 210 7.77 13.80 -13.96
CA TRP A 210 6.62 14.04 -14.82
C TRP A 210 7.06 14.68 -16.14
N ARG A 211 7.48 13.87 -17.11
CA ARG A 211 7.63 14.31 -18.52
C ARG A 211 7.25 13.16 -19.44
N LEU A 212 6.05 13.21 -20.03
CA LEU A 212 5.73 12.73 -21.39
C LEU A 212 4.22 12.79 -21.70
N LEU A 213 3.66 14.00 -21.83
CA LEU A 213 2.42 14.22 -22.59
C LEU A 213 2.43 15.60 -23.27
N ALA A 214 3.35 15.81 -24.21
CA ALA A 214 3.19 16.82 -25.26
C ALA A 214 4.18 16.59 -26.41
N SER A 215 3.63 16.16 -27.55
CA SER A 215 4.03 16.48 -28.94
C SER A 215 4.06 15.25 -29.86
N SER A 216 2.92 15.00 -30.50
CA SER A 216 2.83 14.24 -31.74
C SER A 216 2.84 15.22 -32.91
N THR A 217 3.78 15.10 -33.85
CA THR A 217 3.59 15.33 -35.31
C THR A 217 4.85 14.90 -36.09
N ALA A 218 4.76 13.73 -36.76
CA ALA A 218 5.22 13.29 -38.11
C ALA A 218 6.41 13.96 -38.88
N PRO A 219 6.96 13.39 -40.00
CA PRO A 219 6.78 12.06 -40.63
C PRO A 219 8.08 11.33 -41.11
N PHE A 220 7.93 10.02 -41.30
CA PHE A 220 8.34 9.15 -42.43
C PHE A 220 9.47 9.59 -43.40
N SER A 221 10.55 8.81 -43.49
CA SER A 221 11.16 8.39 -44.78
C SER A 221 12.11 7.19 -44.62
N SER A 222 12.05 6.28 -45.59
CA SER A 222 13.05 5.26 -45.95
C SER A 222 13.00 5.14 -47.49
N PRO A 223 13.82 4.35 -48.23
CA PRO A 223 14.97 3.50 -47.86
C PRO A 223 16.16 3.60 -48.89
N GLN A 224 17.23 2.81 -48.73
CA GLN A 224 17.93 1.99 -49.77
C GLN A 224 19.29 1.44 -49.25
N VAL A 225 19.50 0.11 -49.09
CA VAL A 225 20.00 -0.93 -50.03
C VAL A 225 21.46 -0.76 -50.52
N SER A 226 22.35 -1.72 -50.16
CA SER A 226 23.13 -2.60 -51.09
C SER A 226 24.19 -3.41 -50.30
N SER A 227 24.06 -4.74 -50.25
CA SER A 227 24.77 -5.76 -51.05
C SER A 227 26.30 -5.85 -50.85
N LYS A 228 26.79 -6.94 -50.24
CA LYS A 228 27.44 -8.06 -50.94
C LYS A 228 28.08 -9.06 -49.96
N SER A 229 27.89 -10.31 -50.33
CA SER A 229 28.35 -11.56 -49.73
C SER A 229 29.88 -11.72 -49.63
N ARG A 230 30.35 -12.37 -48.56
CA ARG A 230 31.48 -13.29 -48.66
C ARG A 230 31.39 -14.40 -47.60
N LEU A 231 31.25 -15.63 -48.10
CA LEU A 231 31.33 -16.88 -47.36
C LEU A 231 32.77 -17.10 -46.86
N TYR A 232 32.92 -17.32 -45.55
CA TYR A 232 33.96 -18.18 -44.99
C TYR A 232 33.32 -19.12 -43.98
N ARG A 233 33.51 -20.41 -44.19
CA ARG A 233 33.04 -21.50 -43.33
C ARG A 233 34.11 -21.78 -42.27
N THR A 234 33.63 -22.25 -41.12
CA THR A 234 34.33 -22.89 -39.99
C THR A 234 35.18 -21.97 -39.10
N HIS A 235 34.61 -21.54 -37.97
CA HIS A 235 34.76 -22.21 -36.67
C HIS A 235 33.39 -22.13 -35.99
N THR A 236 32.79 -23.27 -35.62
CA THR A 236 31.67 -23.25 -34.66
C THR A 236 32.26 -22.83 -33.33
N VAL A 237 32.32 -21.52 -33.11
CA VAL A 237 32.29 -21.01 -31.75
C VAL A 237 30.95 -21.49 -31.23
N LEU A 238 30.97 -22.44 -30.29
CA LEU A 238 29.85 -22.60 -29.36
C LEU A 238 29.69 -21.22 -28.74
N THR A 239 28.83 -20.39 -29.34
CA THR A 239 28.31 -19.20 -28.69
C THR A 239 27.62 -19.74 -27.46
N MET A 240 28.28 -19.65 -26.31
CA MET A 240 27.60 -19.89 -25.04
C MET A 240 26.44 -18.91 -25.06
N ALA A 241 25.22 -19.45 -25.18
CA ALA A 241 24.01 -18.65 -25.15
C ALA A 241 24.10 -17.74 -23.93
N THR A 242 23.89 -16.45 -24.12
CA THR A 242 23.93 -15.49 -23.02
C THR A 242 22.91 -15.95 -21.98
N PRO A 243 23.29 -16.14 -20.71
CA PRO A 243 22.38 -16.68 -19.72
C PRO A 243 21.15 -15.75 -19.61
N PRO A 244 19.93 -16.32 -19.50
CA PRO A 244 18.72 -15.53 -19.38
C PRO A 244 18.80 -14.61 -18.16
N VAL A 245 18.31 -13.38 -18.31
CA VAL A 245 18.25 -12.38 -17.24
C VAL A 245 16.82 -12.24 -16.77
N VAL A 246 16.60 -12.27 -15.45
CA VAL A 246 15.29 -12.06 -14.84
C VAL A 246 15.35 -10.95 -13.79
N ASN A 247 14.32 -10.10 -13.75
CA ASN A 247 14.13 -9.14 -12.68
C ASN A 247 13.34 -9.81 -11.55
N PHE A 248 14.03 -10.19 -10.47
CA PHE A 248 13.41 -10.73 -9.28
C PHE A 248 12.87 -9.59 -8.41
N ILE A 249 11.54 -9.57 -8.26
CA ILE A 249 10.85 -8.51 -7.53
C ILE A 249 10.74 -8.90 -6.06
N THR A 250 11.59 -8.29 -5.22
CA THR A 250 11.63 -8.57 -3.79
C THR A 250 12.30 -7.44 -3.02
N GLY A 251 11.75 -7.09 -1.86
CA GLY A 251 12.44 -6.29 -0.84
C GLY A 251 13.23 -7.14 0.17
N ASN A 252 13.12 -8.47 0.13
CA ASN A 252 13.70 -9.35 1.14
C ASN A 252 15.10 -9.85 0.74
N ALA A 253 16.14 -9.29 1.39
CA ALA A 253 17.54 -9.64 1.13
C ALA A 253 17.88 -11.12 1.36
N ASN A 254 17.18 -11.80 2.28
CA ASN A 254 17.39 -13.22 2.53
C ASN A 254 16.82 -14.09 1.39
N LYS A 255 15.61 -13.76 0.90
CA LYS A 255 15.03 -14.40 -0.29
C LYS A 255 15.94 -14.24 -1.50
N LEU A 256 16.42 -13.01 -1.75
CA LEU A 256 17.35 -12.74 -2.84
C LEU A 256 18.62 -13.60 -2.76
N ARG A 257 19.20 -13.73 -1.56
CA ARG A 257 20.40 -14.55 -1.35
C ARG A 257 20.16 -16.02 -1.69
N GLU A 258 19.02 -16.58 -1.27
CA GLU A 258 18.67 -17.97 -1.57
C GLU A 258 18.40 -18.20 -3.07
N VAL A 259 17.67 -17.29 -3.72
CA VAL A 259 17.37 -17.37 -5.15
C VAL A 259 18.65 -17.30 -5.97
N LYS A 260 19.55 -16.36 -5.67
CA LYS A 260 20.85 -16.26 -6.36
C LYS A 260 21.70 -17.50 -6.18
N ALA A 261 21.77 -18.04 -4.96
CA ALA A 261 22.57 -19.23 -4.68
C ALA A 261 22.11 -20.48 -5.46
N ILE A 262 20.86 -20.51 -5.90
CA ILE A 262 20.28 -21.63 -6.65
C ILE A 262 20.31 -21.38 -8.16
N LEU A 263 19.96 -20.17 -8.60
CA LEU A 263 19.80 -19.85 -10.03
C LEU A 263 21.09 -19.46 -10.74
N GLU A 264 22.03 -18.78 -10.06
CA GLU A 264 23.28 -18.33 -10.69
C GLU A 264 24.33 -19.46 -10.71
N PRO A 265 25.14 -19.57 -11.78
CA PRO A 265 25.25 -18.66 -12.92
C PRO A 265 24.33 -18.99 -14.10
N ALA A 266 23.47 -20.01 -13.99
CA ALA A 266 22.63 -20.47 -15.11
C ALA A 266 21.59 -19.43 -15.55
N ILE A 267 21.06 -18.64 -14.61
CA ILE A 267 20.13 -17.54 -14.85
C ILE A 267 20.63 -16.34 -14.04
N VAL A 268 20.78 -15.18 -14.68
CA VAL A 268 21.25 -13.95 -14.05
C VAL A 268 20.07 -13.29 -13.32
N VAL A 269 20.21 -13.04 -12.02
CA VAL A 269 19.14 -12.47 -11.18
C VAL A 269 19.43 -11.02 -10.86
N GLN A 270 18.64 -10.12 -11.45
CA GLN A 270 18.61 -8.70 -11.08
C GLN A 270 17.56 -8.48 -10.00
N SER A 271 17.86 -7.71 -8.95
CA SER A 271 16.89 -7.44 -7.89
C SER A 271 16.25 -6.08 -8.10
N GLN A 272 14.93 -6.01 -8.00
CA GLN A 272 14.20 -4.74 -7.93
C GLN A 272 13.22 -4.81 -6.74
N ALA A 273 13.21 -3.77 -5.92
CA ALA A 273 12.23 -3.62 -4.85
C ALA A 273 11.11 -2.75 -5.39
N ILE A 274 10.04 -3.39 -5.87
CA ILE A 274 8.83 -2.73 -6.33
C ILE A 274 7.75 -3.10 -5.32
N ASP A 275 7.06 -2.08 -4.81
CA ASP A 275 5.89 -2.32 -3.98
C ASP A 275 4.72 -2.70 -4.89
N LEU A 276 4.14 -3.86 -4.62
CA LEU A 276 3.09 -4.46 -5.43
C LEU A 276 1.99 -4.94 -4.50
N ASP A 277 0.77 -4.50 -4.75
CA ASP A 277 -0.38 -4.91 -3.97
C ASP A 277 -0.51 -6.44 -3.97
N GLU A 278 -0.55 -7.01 -2.78
CA GLU A 278 -0.78 -8.44 -2.59
C GLU A 278 -2.29 -8.67 -2.52
N VAL A 279 -2.88 -9.02 -3.66
CA VAL A 279 -4.31 -9.38 -3.72
C VAL A 279 -4.62 -10.56 -2.81
N GLN A 280 -5.87 -10.66 -2.36
CA GLN A 280 -6.33 -11.82 -1.60
C GLN A 280 -6.81 -12.91 -2.56
N GLY A 281 -6.52 -14.16 -2.24
CA GLY A 281 -6.96 -15.30 -3.04
C GLY A 281 -6.22 -16.58 -2.67
N THR A 282 -6.33 -17.56 -3.55
CA THR A 282 -5.51 -18.78 -3.49
C THR A 282 -4.03 -18.49 -3.71
N VAL A 283 -3.17 -19.44 -3.34
CA VAL A 283 -1.71 -19.33 -3.52
C VAL A 283 -1.35 -18.97 -4.97
N GLU A 284 -2.04 -19.59 -5.94
CA GLU A 284 -1.82 -19.36 -7.35
C GLU A 284 -2.33 -17.99 -7.81
N GLU A 285 -3.53 -17.58 -7.40
CA GLU A 285 -4.13 -16.29 -7.78
C GLU A 285 -3.28 -15.11 -7.29
N VAL A 286 -2.82 -15.15 -6.03
CA VAL A 286 -1.95 -14.12 -5.46
C VAL A 286 -0.68 -13.98 -6.29
N THR A 287 0.00 -15.09 -6.58
CA THR A 287 1.27 -15.06 -7.32
C THR A 287 1.09 -14.66 -8.79
N ILE A 288 -0.01 -15.07 -9.44
CA ILE A 288 -0.32 -14.64 -10.82
C ILE A 288 -0.55 -13.13 -10.88
N ALA A 289 -1.40 -12.60 -9.99
CA ALA A 289 -1.71 -11.17 -9.97
C ALA A 289 -0.46 -10.34 -9.71
N LYS A 290 0.37 -10.76 -8.73
CA LYS A 290 1.66 -10.14 -8.43
C LYS A 290 2.60 -10.15 -9.63
N CYS A 291 2.65 -11.26 -10.38
CA CYS A 291 3.51 -11.38 -11.57
C CYS A 291 3.04 -10.49 -12.72
N ARG A 292 1.72 -10.39 -12.95
CA ARG A 292 1.16 -9.50 -13.97
C ARG A 292 1.47 -8.04 -13.64
N LYS A 293 1.18 -7.61 -12.40
CA LYS A 293 1.46 -6.24 -11.96
C LYS A 293 2.97 -5.93 -12.07
N ALA A 294 3.83 -6.85 -11.63
CA ALA A 294 5.28 -6.73 -11.81
C ALA A 294 5.69 -6.55 -13.28
N ALA A 295 5.14 -7.36 -14.18
CA ALA A 295 5.47 -7.32 -15.61
C ALA A 295 5.06 -5.98 -16.23
N ASP A 296 3.87 -5.49 -15.86
CA ASP A 296 3.33 -4.19 -16.30
C ASP A 296 4.16 -3.02 -15.76
N THR A 297 4.70 -3.10 -14.54
CA THR A 297 5.59 -2.06 -14.00
C THR A 297 6.99 -2.10 -14.62
N VAL A 298 7.60 -3.28 -14.75
CA VAL A 298 8.99 -3.44 -15.22
C VAL A 298 9.10 -3.32 -16.74
N GLN A 299 8.02 -3.56 -17.48
CA GLN A 299 8.01 -3.57 -18.94
C GLN A 299 9.03 -4.58 -19.52
N GLY A 300 9.18 -5.74 -18.88
CA GLY A 300 10.16 -6.76 -19.26
C GLY A 300 10.10 -8.03 -18.41
N PRO A 301 11.12 -8.92 -18.52
CA PRO A 301 11.12 -10.20 -17.82
C PRO A 301 11.11 -10.03 -16.31
N VAL A 302 10.11 -10.60 -15.65
CA VAL A 302 9.95 -10.56 -14.19
C VAL A 302 9.85 -11.95 -13.60
N LEU A 303 10.35 -12.05 -12.38
CA LEU A 303 10.20 -13.20 -11.51
C LEU A 303 9.66 -12.70 -10.17
N VAL A 304 8.55 -13.26 -9.71
CA VAL A 304 7.99 -12.96 -8.38
C VAL A 304 7.89 -14.24 -7.55
N GLU A 305 7.78 -14.10 -6.24
CA GLU A 305 7.67 -15.23 -5.30
C GLU A 305 6.66 -14.92 -4.20
N ASP A 306 5.79 -15.90 -3.91
CA ASP A 306 5.04 -15.96 -2.65
C ASP A 306 5.35 -17.23 -1.87
N THR A 307 5.34 -17.08 -0.55
CA THR A 307 5.63 -18.15 0.41
C THR A 307 4.43 -18.29 1.34
N CYS A 308 3.86 -19.49 1.37
CA CYS A 308 2.69 -19.81 2.19
C CYS A 308 3.05 -20.84 3.26
N LEU A 309 2.38 -20.75 4.41
CA LEU A 309 2.42 -21.77 5.45
C LEU A 309 0.98 -22.22 5.74
N CYS A 310 0.69 -23.47 5.40
CA CYS A 310 -0.68 -23.98 5.32
C CYS A 310 -0.92 -24.99 6.43
N PHE A 311 -1.71 -24.65 7.46
CA PHE A 311 -2.05 -25.57 8.54
C PHE A 311 -3.24 -26.45 8.16
N LYS A 312 -3.07 -27.77 8.20
CA LYS A 312 -4.14 -28.70 7.78
C LYS A 312 -5.38 -28.61 8.66
N ALA A 313 -5.18 -28.41 9.95
CA ALA A 313 -6.27 -28.21 10.91
C ALA A 313 -7.11 -26.95 10.64
N LEU A 314 -6.58 -25.96 9.92
CA LEU A 314 -7.26 -24.70 9.60
C LEU A 314 -7.59 -24.60 8.10
N ASN A 315 -7.75 -25.73 7.41
CA ASN A 315 -8.01 -25.77 5.96
C ASN A 315 -7.01 -24.92 5.16
N ASP A 316 -5.72 -25.14 5.41
CA ASP A 316 -4.59 -24.49 4.75
C ASP A 316 -4.38 -22.99 5.06
N LEU A 317 -5.14 -22.40 5.98
CA LEU A 317 -4.81 -21.11 6.60
C LEU A 317 -3.60 -21.23 7.56
N PRO A 318 -2.81 -20.16 7.79
CA PRO A 318 -2.96 -18.81 7.20
C PRO A 318 -2.56 -18.71 5.73
N GLY A 319 -1.88 -19.72 5.17
CA GLY A 319 -1.60 -19.80 3.73
C GLY A 319 -0.80 -18.57 3.22
N PRO A 320 -1.28 -17.85 2.18
CA PRO A 320 -0.60 -16.67 1.64
C PRO A 320 -0.51 -15.52 2.64
N TYR A 321 -1.34 -15.52 3.68
CA TYR A 321 -1.39 -14.45 4.69
C TYR A 321 -0.35 -14.62 5.81
N ILE A 322 0.53 -15.64 5.74
CA ILE A 322 1.46 -15.99 6.82
C ILE A 322 2.36 -14.83 7.27
N LYS A 323 2.73 -13.90 6.36
CA LYS A 323 3.52 -12.70 6.70
C LYS A 323 2.83 -11.88 7.80
N TRP A 324 1.53 -11.61 7.63
CA TRP A 324 0.72 -10.83 8.56
C TRP A 324 0.55 -11.55 9.89
N PHE A 325 0.23 -12.84 9.86
CA PHE A 325 0.15 -13.64 11.08
C PHE A 325 1.49 -13.67 11.85
N MET A 326 2.60 -13.84 11.14
CA MET A 326 3.92 -13.83 11.76
C MET A 326 4.25 -12.47 12.41
N GLN A 327 3.89 -11.36 11.75
CA GLN A 327 4.11 -10.01 12.28
C GLN A 327 3.23 -9.71 13.49
N SER A 328 1.96 -10.11 13.47
CA SER A 328 1.00 -9.77 14.53
C SER A 328 1.14 -10.67 15.76
N ILE A 329 1.23 -11.99 15.58
CA ILE A 329 1.12 -12.95 16.69
C ILE A 329 2.41 -13.76 16.92
N GLY A 330 3.38 -13.67 16.00
CA GLY A 330 4.68 -14.31 16.12
C GLY A 330 4.63 -15.85 16.24
N HIS A 331 5.79 -16.44 16.56
CA HIS A 331 5.95 -17.89 16.70
C HIS A 331 5.00 -18.51 17.74
N GLN A 332 4.85 -17.84 18.89
CA GLN A 332 4.00 -18.32 19.97
C GLN A 332 2.52 -18.25 19.59
N GLY A 333 2.09 -17.16 18.97
CA GLY A 333 0.71 -17.02 18.50
C GLY A 333 0.37 -18.04 17.43
N LEU A 334 1.26 -18.28 16.47
CA LEU A 334 1.08 -19.32 15.44
C LEU A 334 0.92 -20.72 16.05
N ASN A 335 1.68 -21.04 17.11
CA ASN A 335 1.48 -22.26 17.88
C ASN A 335 0.13 -22.27 18.63
N ASN A 336 -0.25 -21.16 19.24
CA ASN A 336 -1.50 -21.02 19.99
C ASN A 336 -2.74 -21.18 19.09
N LEU A 337 -2.69 -20.75 17.82
CA LEU A 337 -3.76 -20.96 16.84
C LEU A 337 -4.11 -22.45 16.67
N LEU A 338 -3.11 -23.32 16.83
CA LEU A 338 -3.28 -24.74 16.71
C LEU A 338 -3.58 -25.43 18.04
N ALA A 339 -3.56 -24.74 19.19
CA ALA A 339 -3.61 -25.35 20.52
C ALA A 339 -4.80 -26.32 20.71
N ALA A 340 -5.97 -25.97 20.18
CA ALA A 340 -7.20 -26.78 20.28
C ALA A 340 -7.24 -27.99 19.33
N TYR A 341 -6.33 -28.09 18.37
CA TYR A 341 -6.33 -29.13 17.34
C TYR A 341 -5.29 -30.19 17.64
N SER A 342 -5.63 -31.48 17.49
CA SER A 342 -4.64 -32.57 17.62
C SER A 342 -3.73 -32.63 16.40
N ASP A 343 -4.25 -32.32 15.22
CA ASP A 343 -3.48 -32.26 13.98
C ASP A 343 -2.60 -31.01 13.94
N LYS A 344 -1.29 -31.22 13.85
CA LYS A 344 -0.27 -30.17 13.69
C LYS A 344 0.37 -30.21 12.31
N SER A 345 -0.11 -31.05 11.39
CA SER A 345 0.47 -31.15 10.07
C SER A 345 0.30 -29.84 9.30
N ALA A 346 1.33 -29.48 8.55
CA ALA A 346 1.37 -28.27 7.77
C ALA A 346 2.19 -28.46 6.49
N ASP A 347 1.89 -27.66 5.49
CA ASP A 347 2.67 -27.59 4.26
C ASP A 347 3.33 -26.22 4.15
N ALA A 348 4.63 -26.20 3.92
CA ALA A 348 5.34 -25.04 3.41
C ALA A 348 5.22 -25.03 1.89
N VAL A 349 4.76 -23.94 1.30
CA VAL A 349 4.56 -23.81 -0.16
C VAL A 349 5.26 -22.57 -0.67
N CYS A 350 6.04 -22.71 -1.73
CA CYS A 350 6.65 -21.59 -2.44
C CYS A 350 6.17 -21.64 -3.89
N THR A 351 5.64 -20.53 -4.38
CA THR A 351 5.24 -20.39 -5.78
C THR A 351 6.05 -19.25 -6.39
N PHE A 352 6.83 -19.57 -7.43
CA PHE A 352 7.40 -18.58 -8.32
C PHE A 352 6.49 -18.38 -9.52
N ALA A 353 6.39 -17.16 -10.00
CA ALA A 353 5.78 -16.86 -11.29
C ALA A 353 6.75 -16.07 -12.16
N TYR A 354 6.91 -16.53 -13.40
CA TYR A 354 7.71 -15.87 -14.42
C TYR A 354 6.82 -15.31 -15.52
N SER A 355 7.11 -14.09 -15.97
CA SER A 355 6.56 -13.52 -17.19
C SER A 355 7.69 -12.87 -18.01
N PRO A 356 7.73 -13.03 -19.35
CA PRO A 356 8.68 -12.31 -20.19
C PRO A 356 8.34 -10.82 -20.35
N GLY A 357 7.12 -10.38 -19.99
CA GLY A 357 6.70 -8.98 -20.08
C GLY A 357 5.17 -8.80 -20.08
N PRO A 358 4.69 -7.55 -20.21
CA PRO A 358 3.26 -7.23 -20.24
C PRO A 358 2.48 -8.06 -21.27
N GLY A 359 1.25 -8.46 -20.91
CA GLY A 359 0.36 -9.22 -21.79
C GLY A 359 0.69 -10.72 -21.97
N HIS A 360 1.78 -11.21 -21.36
CA HIS A 360 2.08 -12.64 -21.33
C HIS A 360 1.53 -13.31 -20.07
N GLU A 361 0.96 -14.50 -20.24
CA GLU A 361 0.42 -15.27 -19.12
C GLU A 361 1.54 -15.78 -18.21
N PRO A 362 1.49 -15.51 -16.89
CA PRO A 362 2.52 -15.99 -15.97
C PRO A 362 2.65 -17.51 -15.94
N VAL A 363 3.89 -18.00 -15.92
CA VAL A 363 4.20 -19.42 -15.75
C VAL A 363 4.52 -19.69 -14.29
N LEU A 364 3.76 -20.59 -13.65
CA LEU A 364 3.92 -20.93 -12.25
C LEU A 364 4.89 -22.11 -12.03
N PHE A 365 5.73 -21.97 -11.01
CA PHE A 365 6.61 -23.02 -10.51
C PHE A 365 6.40 -23.17 -9.01
N GLN A 366 5.72 -24.22 -8.60
CA GLN A 366 5.38 -24.44 -7.18
C GLN A 366 6.18 -25.59 -6.57
N GLY A 367 6.73 -25.37 -5.38
CA GLY A 367 7.33 -26.39 -4.54
C GLY A 367 6.60 -26.48 -3.20
N ARG A 368 6.43 -27.71 -2.70
CA ARG A 368 5.74 -27.99 -1.43
C ARG A 368 6.58 -28.94 -0.59
N THR A 369 6.70 -28.63 0.70
CA THR A 369 7.30 -29.52 1.70
C THR A 369 6.28 -29.78 2.78
N ARG A 370 5.99 -31.06 3.05
CA ARG A 370 5.09 -31.47 4.11
C ARG A 370 5.85 -31.61 5.43
N GLY A 371 5.29 -31.06 6.49
CA GLY A 371 5.88 -31.07 7.82
C GLY A 371 4.82 -30.94 8.90
N LYS A 372 5.21 -30.39 10.05
CA LYS A 372 4.31 -30.10 11.17
C LYS A 372 4.74 -28.85 11.93
N ILE A 373 3.79 -28.23 12.61
CA ILE A 373 4.03 -27.09 13.48
C ILE A 373 4.42 -27.55 14.88
N VAL A 374 5.48 -26.96 15.40
CA VAL A 374 6.05 -27.26 16.71
C VAL A 374 6.39 -25.98 17.47
N PRO A 375 6.56 -26.06 18.81
CA PRO A 375 7.15 -24.97 19.56
C PRO A 375 8.50 -24.55 18.98
N PRO A 376 8.83 -23.23 19.00
CA PRO A 376 9.98 -22.71 18.29
C PRO A 376 11.30 -23.32 18.77
N ARG A 377 12.14 -23.77 17.83
CA ARG A 377 13.52 -24.23 18.08
C ARG A 377 14.47 -23.68 17.03
N GLY A 378 15.71 -23.39 17.42
CA GLY A 378 16.72 -22.75 16.58
C GLY A 378 16.61 -21.21 16.57
N PRO A 379 17.39 -20.53 15.70
CA PRO A 379 17.31 -19.09 15.50
C PRO A 379 15.92 -18.63 15.06
N THR A 380 15.46 -17.49 15.58
CA THR A 380 14.12 -16.92 15.33
C THR A 380 14.17 -15.68 14.42
N ASP A 381 15.30 -15.46 13.76
CA ASP A 381 15.61 -14.30 12.92
C ASP A 381 15.00 -14.37 11.51
N PHE A 382 14.46 -15.53 11.10
CA PHE A 382 13.94 -15.74 9.76
C PHE A 382 12.53 -16.33 9.71
N GLY A 383 11.54 -15.45 9.61
CA GLY A 383 10.14 -15.82 9.35
C GLY A 383 9.62 -16.83 10.36
N TRP A 384 8.99 -17.89 9.88
CA TRP A 384 8.39 -18.96 10.68
C TRP A 384 9.23 -20.25 10.72
N ASP A 385 10.48 -20.21 10.24
CA ASP A 385 11.34 -21.40 10.14
C ASP A 385 11.52 -22.13 11.47
N ALA A 386 11.52 -21.40 12.59
CA ALA A 386 11.71 -21.97 13.91
C ALA A 386 10.56 -22.87 14.36
N ILE A 387 9.37 -22.79 13.74
CA ILE A 387 8.19 -23.56 14.14
C ILE A 387 7.77 -24.62 13.11
N PHE A 388 8.40 -24.67 11.94
CA PHE A 388 8.10 -25.67 10.92
C PHE A 388 9.11 -26.82 10.97
N GLU A 389 8.67 -28.00 11.40
CA GLU A 389 9.50 -29.20 11.49
C GLU A 389 9.38 -30.08 10.24
N TYR A 390 10.53 -30.47 9.71
CA TYR A 390 10.69 -31.50 8.70
C TYR A 390 11.71 -32.54 9.19
N ASP A 391 11.30 -33.81 9.22
CA ASP A 391 12.16 -34.95 9.58
C ASP A 391 12.93 -34.77 10.90
N GLY A 392 12.22 -34.32 11.95
CA GLY A 392 12.75 -34.17 13.30
C GLY A 392 13.51 -32.87 13.59
N GLN A 393 13.74 -32.01 12.59
CA GLN A 393 14.41 -30.71 12.77
C GLN A 393 13.52 -29.58 12.26
N THR A 394 13.53 -28.44 12.95
CA THR A 394 12.93 -27.21 12.40
C THR A 394 13.79 -26.69 11.26
N TYR A 395 13.21 -25.92 10.34
CA TYR A 395 14.01 -25.29 9.29
C TYR A 395 15.09 -24.37 9.85
N ALA A 396 14.86 -23.75 11.01
CA ALA A 396 15.86 -22.93 11.69
C ALA A 396 17.04 -23.76 12.27
N GLU A 397 16.81 -25.02 12.62
CA GLU A 397 17.87 -25.94 13.09
C GLU A 397 18.75 -26.48 11.93
N MET A 398 18.29 -26.37 10.68
CA MET A 398 18.99 -26.92 9.52
C MET A 398 20.10 -26.02 8.99
N ASP A 399 21.19 -26.64 8.51
CA ASP A 399 22.15 -25.93 7.66
C ASP A 399 21.48 -25.43 6.37
N LYS A 400 21.83 -24.20 5.95
CA LYS A 400 21.21 -23.53 4.80
C LYS A 400 21.31 -24.36 3.51
N THR A 401 22.45 -25.03 3.27
CA THR A 401 22.63 -25.83 2.05
C THR A 401 21.84 -27.14 2.09
N ALA A 402 21.64 -27.70 3.29
CA ALA A 402 20.78 -28.86 3.49
C ALA A 402 19.30 -28.47 3.29
N LYS A 403 18.85 -27.38 3.91
CA LYS A 403 17.50 -26.82 3.74
C LYS A 403 17.17 -26.57 2.27
N ASN A 404 18.04 -25.90 1.53
CA ASN A 404 17.79 -25.54 0.13
C ASN A 404 17.55 -26.75 -0.79
N ARG A 405 18.02 -27.96 -0.43
CA ARG A 405 17.79 -29.18 -1.23
C ARG A 405 16.40 -29.78 -1.04
N ILE A 406 15.77 -29.54 0.10
CA ILE A 406 14.49 -30.15 0.50
C ILE A 406 13.37 -29.14 0.66
N SER A 407 13.69 -27.85 0.70
CA SER A 407 12.72 -26.80 0.96
C SER A 407 11.80 -26.58 -0.24
N HIS A 408 10.57 -26.23 0.08
CA HIS A 408 9.56 -25.71 -0.84
C HIS A 408 10.13 -24.70 -1.85
N ARG A 409 10.96 -23.75 -1.43
CA ARG A 409 11.64 -22.79 -2.33
C ARG A 409 12.64 -23.47 -3.27
N GLY A 410 13.50 -24.35 -2.76
CA GLY A 410 14.46 -25.08 -3.58
C GLY A 410 13.80 -25.98 -4.62
N LEU A 411 12.71 -26.66 -4.24
CA LEU A 411 11.90 -27.47 -5.15
C LEU A 411 11.23 -26.62 -6.24
N ALA A 412 10.74 -25.43 -5.90
CA ALA A 412 10.15 -24.50 -6.87
C ALA A 412 11.18 -23.98 -7.87
N LEU A 413 12.35 -23.55 -7.39
CA LEU A 413 13.44 -23.03 -8.23
C LEU A 413 14.04 -24.10 -9.14
N LYS A 414 14.10 -25.37 -8.70
CA LYS A 414 14.52 -26.48 -9.56
C LYS A 414 13.60 -26.62 -10.77
N LYS A 415 12.28 -26.52 -10.59
CA LYS A 415 11.30 -26.57 -11.69
C LYS A 415 11.50 -25.39 -12.66
N LEU A 416 11.79 -24.21 -12.13
CA LEU A 416 12.10 -23.03 -12.94
C LEU A 416 13.38 -23.24 -13.78
N GLN A 417 14.44 -23.78 -13.20
CA GLN A 417 15.68 -24.09 -13.93
C GLN A 417 15.46 -25.10 -15.05
N GLU A 418 14.74 -26.19 -14.76
CA GLU A 418 14.40 -27.21 -15.76
C GLU A 418 13.59 -26.61 -16.92
N TRP A 419 12.68 -25.70 -16.62
CA TRP A 419 11.88 -25.01 -17.64
C TRP A 419 12.72 -24.07 -18.52
N PHE A 420 13.62 -23.26 -17.93
CA PHE A 420 14.51 -22.40 -18.71
C PHE A 420 15.48 -23.21 -19.57
N ALA A 421 16.00 -24.34 -19.07
CA ALA A 421 16.88 -25.22 -19.83
C ALA A 421 16.17 -25.79 -21.08
N GLN A 422 14.91 -26.22 -20.94
CA GLN A 422 14.10 -26.73 -22.07
C GLN A 422 13.72 -25.66 -23.10
N LYS A 423 13.81 -24.37 -22.76
CA LYS A 423 13.52 -23.25 -23.65
C LYS A 423 14.75 -22.71 -24.37
N ALA A 424 15.95 -23.09 -23.93
CA ALA A 424 17.21 -22.69 -24.52
C ALA A 424 17.69 -23.65 -25.64
N ASP A 425 17.11 -24.85 -25.70
CA ASP A 425 17.20 -25.81 -26.81
C ASP A 425 16.13 -25.52 -27.88
#